data_AF-A0A966NVF0-F1
#
_entry.id   AF-A0A966NVF0-F1
#
_cell.length_a   1.000
_cell.length_b   1.000
_cell.length_c   1.000
_cell.angle_alpha   90.00
_cell.angle_beta   90.00
_cell.angle_gamma   90.00
#
_symmetry.space_group_name_H-M   'P 1'
#
loop_
_entity.id
_entity.type
_entity.pdbx_description
1 polymer ?
#
loop_
_entity_poly.entity_id
_entity_poly.type
_entity_poly.pdbx_seq_one_letter_code
_entity_poly.pdbx_strand_id
1 'polypeptide(L)'
;MATPKICGIETEYGILAIGSEMGPIAASSLVVGAYGDAGGATRWDYSLERPGDDARGFTLDDQFLPEIEIQLVNSVLTNGSRYYVDHAHPEISGPECTNALDVVRYDQAADEILRRSLDIANSQLPHGVRIVAHKNNS
;
A
#
# COMPACT_ATOMS: atom_id res chain seq x y z
N MET A 1 13.98 5.83 34.43
CA MET A 1 14.19 6.06 32.97
C MET A 1 13.00 5.49 32.22
N ALA A 2 12.55 6.14 31.15
CA ALA A 2 11.51 5.59 30.28
C ALA A 2 12.10 4.47 29.40
N THR A 3 11.38 3.37 29.25
CA THR A 3 11.77 2.26 28.37
C THR A 3 11.59 2.68 26.90
N PRO A 4 12.59 2.52 26.02
CA PRO A 4 12.42 2.76 24.59
C PRO A 4 11.23 1.97 24.04
N LYS A 5 10.44 2.61 23.18
CA LYS A 5 9.31 2.00 22.48
C LYS A 5 9.61 2.00 21.00
N ILE A 6 9.41 0.85 20.39
CA ILE A 6 9.42 0.71 18.93
C ILE A 6 7.99 0.99 18.46
N CYS A 7 7.83 1.93 17.54
CA CYS A 7 6.54 2.30 16.99
C CYS A 7 6.63 2.72 15.53
N GLY A 8 5.49 2.68 14.84
CA GLY A 8 5.29 3.13 13.46
C GLY A 8 3.88 3.68 13.29
N ILE A 9 3.57 4.22 12.11
CA ILE A 9 2.23 4.67 11.72
C ILE A 9 1.87 3.99 10.41
N GLU A 10 0.62 3.56 10.33
CA GLU A 10 -0.04 3.08 9.13
C GLU A 10 -1.05 4.15 8.70
N THR A 11 -1.12 4.46 7.42
CA THR A 11 -2.04 5.47 6.90
C THR A 11 -2.67 4.97 5.61
N GLU A 12 -3.95 4.65 5.69
CA GLU A 12 -4.84 4.51 4.55
C GLU A 12 -5.25 5.90 4.05
N TYR A 13 -5.17 6.11 2.75
CA TYR A 13 -5.60 7.36 2.13
C TYR A 13 -6.96 7.18 1.45
N GLY A 14 -7.87 8.13 1.63
CA GLY A 14 -9.08 8.19 0.80
C GLY A 14 -8.70 8.41 -0.66
N ILE A 15 -9.33 7.70 -1.60
CA ILE A 15 -9.01 7.80 -3.03
C ILE A 15 -10.26 8.04 -3.87
N LEU A 16 -10.13 8.88 -4.90
CA LEU A 16 -11.21 9.17 -5.84
C LEU A 16 -10.65 9.32 -7.26
N ALA A 17 -11.28 8.65 -8.22
CA ALA A 17 -11.07 8.87 -9.65
C ALA A 17 -12.13 9.84 -10.20
N ILE A 18 -11.72 11.06 -10.53
CA ILE A 18 -12.58 12.09 -11.11
C ILE A 18 -12.61 11.91 -12.63
N GLY A 19 -13.79 11.98 -13.24
CA GLY A 19 -13.97 11.87 -14.69
C GLY A 19 -13.89 10.43 -15.23
N SER A 20 -13.98 9.42 -14.35
CA SER A 20 -13.92 8.00 -14.69
C SER A 20 -14.83 7.18 -13.76
N GLU A 21 -15.31 6.04 -14.23
CA GLU A 21 -16.04 5.02 -13.44
C GLU A 21 -15.08 4.02 -12.75
N MET A 22 -13.78 4.35 -12.70
CA MET A 22 -12.76 3.50 -12.07
C MET A 22 -13.07 3.32 -10.58
N GLY A 23 -13.24 2.07 -10.16
CA GLY A 23 -13.42 1.72 -8.77
C GLY A 23 -12.17 1.99 -7.92
N PRO A 24 -12.33 2.14 -6.59
CA PRO A 24 -11.24 2.54 -5.69
C PRO A 24 -10.11 1.51 -5.64
N ILE A 25 -10.42 0.21 -5.69
CA ILE A 25 -9.40 -0.86 -5.73
C ILE A 25 -8.46 -0.69 -6.94
N ALA A 26 -9.03 -0.40 -8.11
CA ALA A 26 -8.26 -0.21 -9.35
C ALA A 26 -7.45 1.08 -9.32
N ALA A 27 -8.03 2.18 -8.81
CA ALA A 27 -7.33 3.44 -8.62
C ALA A 27 -6.14 3.29 -7.66
N SER A 28 -6.34 2.61 -6.53
CA SER A 28 -5.30 2.33 -5.54
C SER A 28 -4.18 1.48 -6.14
N SER A 29 -4.55 0.42 -6.87
CA SER A 29 -3.58 -0.46 -7.54
C SER A 29 -2.73 0.29 -8.56
N LEU A 30 -3.34 1.20 -9.34
CA LEU A 30 -2.61 2.03 -10.30
C LEU A 30 -1.62 2.97 -9.60
N VAL A 31 -2.06 3.64 -8.52
CA VAL A 31 -1.22 4.59 -7.78
C VAL A 31 -0.06 3.87 -7.10
N VAL A 32 -0.31 2.79 -6.37
CA VAL A 32 0.76 2.03 -5.69
C VAL A 32 1.73 1.42 -6.71
N GLY A 33 1.20 0.85 -7.80
CA GLY A 33 1.99 0.28 -8.90
C GLY A 33 2.93 1.28 -9.56
N ALA A 34 2.45 2.50 -9.80
CA ALA A 34 3.22 3.56 -10.45
C ALA A 34 4.53 3.91 -9.70
N TYR A 35 4.53 3.82 -8.37
CA TYR A 35 5.75 4.04 -7.59
C TYR A 35 6.71 2.85 -7.65
N GLY A 36 6.16 1.63 -7.68
CA GLY A 36 6.96 0.40 -7.78
C GLY A 36 7.76 0.35 -9.07
N ASP A 37 7.09 0.65 -10.20
CA ASP A 37 7.70 0.65 -11.53
C ASP A 37 8.78 1.73 -11.70
N ALA A 38 8.75 2.79 -10.89
CA ALA A 38 9.75 3.85 -10.87
C ALA A 38 11.07 3.45 -10.16
N GLY A 39 11.19 2.21 -9.66
CA GLY A 39 12.44 1.66 -9.13
C GLY A 39 12.70 1.92 -7.65
N GLY A 40 11.66 2.27 -6.88
CA GLY A 40 11.76 2.57 -5.43
C GLY A 40 11.38 1.42 -4.50
N ALA A 41 11.10 0.23 -5.03
CA ALA A 41 10.32 -0.81 -4.35
C ALA A 41 10.84 -2.23 -4.62
N THR A 42 10.82 -3.08 -3.59
CA THR A 42 10.96 -4.53 -3.72
C THR A 42 9.59 -5.17 -3.54
N ARG A 43 9.12 -5.91 -4.54
CA ARG A 43 7.81 -6.58 -4.49
C ARG A 43 7.79 -7.64 -3.40
N TRP A 44 6.66 -7.77 -2.70
CA TRP A 44 6.45 -8.83 -1.73
C TRP A 44 6.40 -10.21 -2.41
N ASP A 45 7.12 -11.18 -1.85
CA ASP A 45 7.14 -12.56 -2.34
C ASP A 45 6.12 -13.41 -1.58
N TYR A 46 5.01 -13.71 -2.25
CA TYR A 46 3.92 -14.53 -1.71
C TYR A 46 4.15 -16.04 -1.91
N SER A 47 5.26 -16.46 -2.52
CA SER A 47 5.46 -17.87 -2.90
C SER A 47 5.40 -18.87 -1.74
N LEU A 48 5.66 -18.40 -0.51
CA LEU A 48 5.61 -19.17 0.73
C LEU A 48 4.40 -18.85 1.62
N GLU A 49 3.53 -17.93 1.21
CA GLU A 49 2.32 -17.59 1.96
C GLU A 49 1.17 -18.49 1.50
N ARG A 50 0.85 -19.50 2.31
CA ARG A 50 -0.27 -20.40 2.08
C ARG A 50 -1.18 -20.41 3.31
N PRO A 51 -2.14 -19.47 3.42
CA PRO A 51 -3.05 -19.42 4.56
C PRO A 51 -3.87 -20.71 4.76
N GLY A 52 -4.12 -21.44 3.67
CA GLY A 52 -4.79 -22.73 3.68
C GLY A 52 -3.94 -23.89 4.22
N ASP A 53 -2.61 -23.73 4.32
CA ASP A 53 -1.70 -24.76 4.82
C ASP A 53 -1.58 -24.66 6.35
N ASP A 54 -2.18 -25.61 7.05
CA ASP A 54 -2.06 -25.72 8.50
C ASP A 54 -0.76 -26.43 8.88
N ALA A 55 -0.03 -25.89 9.87
CA ALA A 55 1.23 -26.45 10.36
C ALA A 55 1.12 -27.89 10.90
N ARG A 56 -0.09 -28.38 11.19
CA ARG A 56 -0.37 -29.76 11.62
C ARG A 56 -0.52 -30.73 10.44
N GLY A 57 -0.40 -30.25 9.20
CA GLY A 57 -0.40 -31.08 7.98
C GLY A 57 -1.75 -31.20 7.27
N PHE A 58 -2.68 -30.28 7.51
CA PHE A 58 -3.98 -30.23 6.82
C PHE A 58 -4.01 -29.05 5.86
N THR A 59 -4.74 -29.18 4.75
CA THR A 59 -4.99 -28.11 3.79
C THR A 59 -6.47 -27.79 3.70
N LEU A 60 -6.80 -26.52 3.55
CA LEU A 60 -8.17 -26.00 3.40
C LEU A 60 -8.54 -25.70 1.94
N ASP A 61 -7.75 -26.16 0.98
CA ASP A 61 -7.94 -25.89 -0.46
C ASP A 61 -9.35 -26.23 -0.96
N ASP A 62 -9.99 -27.26 -0.39
CA ASP A 62 -11.35 -27.69 -0.75
C ASP A 62 -12.47 -26.86 -0.07
N GLN A 63 -12.13 -25.99 0.90
CA GLN A 63 -13.09 -25.21 1.68
C GLN A 63 -13.17 -23.74 1.26
N PHE A 64 -12.14 -23.24 0.58
CA PHE A 64 -12.13 -21.86 0.08
C PHE A 64 -12.69 -21.79 -1.34
N LEU A 65 -13.48 -20.74 -1.62
CA LEU A 65 -13.74 -20.33 -2.99
C LEU A 65 -12.39 -20.00 -3.66
N PRO A 66 -12.24 -20.17 -4.98
CA PRO A 66 -11.00 -19.78 -5.65
C PRO A 66 -10.69 -18.32 -5.29
N GLU A 67 -9.56 -18.12 -4.62
CA GLU A 67 -9.06 -16.79 -4.31
C GLU A 67 -8.93 -16.07 -5.64
N ILE A 68 -9.75 -15.04 -5.86
CA ILE A 68 -9.42 -14.03 -6.87
C ILE A 68 -8.28 -13.26 -6.24
N GLU A 69 -7.08 -13.82 -6.40
CA GLU A 69 -5.84 -13.19 -6.01
C GLU A 69 -5.65 -12.00 -6.95
N ILE A 70 -6.32 -10.90 -6.62
CA ILE A 70 -5.90 -9.62 -7.10
C ILE A 70 -4.55 -9.47 -6.42
N GLN A 71 -3.46 -9.73 -7.15
CA GLN A 71 -2.12 -9.43 -6.67
C GLN A 71 -2.03 -7.91 -6.48
N LEU A 72 -2.60 -7.43 -5.37
CA LEU A 72 -2.58 -6.05 -4.96
C LEU A 72 -1.11 -5.68 -4.86
N VAL A 73 -0.77 -4.54 -5.45
CA VAL A 73 0.60 -4.06 -5.41
C VAL A 73 0.98 -3.95 -3.95
N ASN A 74 1.97 -4.72 -3.52
CA ASN A 74 2.52 -4.72 -2.17
C ASN A 74 4.04 -4.75 -2.31
N SER A 75 4.69 -3.75 -1.73
CA SER A 75 6.13 -3.58 -1.83
C SER A 75 6.73 -3.02 -0.56
N VAL A 76 7.98 -3.42 -0.30
CA VAL A 76 8.84 -2.79 0.70
C VAL A 76 9.71 -1.74 0.02
N LEU A 77 9.73 -0.54 0.56
CA LEU A 77 10.47 0.61 0.04
C LEU A 77 11.88 0.66 0.63
N THR A 78 12.78 1.38 -0.04
CA THR A 78 14.18 1.52 0.39
C THR A 78 14.37 2.24 1.73
N ASN A 79 13.37 2.97 2.19
CA ASN A 79 13.35 3.61 3.51
C ASN A 79 12.79 2.68 4.62
N GLY A 80 12.45 1.42 4.30
CA GLY A 80 11.88 0.45 5.23
C GLY A 80 10.35 0.50 5.35
N SER A 81 9.67 1.45 4.69
CA SER A 81 8.20 1.49 4.67
C SER A 81 7.62 0.34 3.83
N ARG A 82 6.40 -0.09 4.16
CA ARG A 82 5.58 -0.94 3.30
C ARG A 82 4.58 -0.07 2.55
N TYR A 83 4.49 -0.20 1.23
CA TYR A 83 3.51 0.50 0.40
C TYR A 83 2.66 -0.53 -0.34
N TYR A 84 1.37 -0.54 -0.06
CA TYR A 84 0.46 -1.55 -0.56
C TYR A 84 -0.95 -1.02 -0.79
N VAL A 85 -1.79 -1.83 -1.40
CA VAL A 85 -3.24 -1.60 -1.41
C VAL A 85 -3.84 -2.41 -0.26
N ASP A 86 -4.58 -1.75 0.62
CA ASP A 86 -5.47 -2.44 1.56
C ASP A 86 -6.91 -2.27 1.10
N HIS A 87 -7.45 -3.37 0.57
CA HIS A 87 -8.76 -3.42 -0.06
C HIS A 87 -8.98 -2.28 -1.09
N ALA A 88 -9.62 -1.18 -0.67
CA ALA A 88 -9.99 -0.05 -1.52
C ALA A 88 -8.98 1.11 -1.44
N HIS A 89 -8.04 1.10 -0.51
CA HIS A 89 -7.19 2.24 -0.18
C HIS A 89 -5.73 1.96 -0.56
N PRO A 90 -4.99 2.96 -1.07
CA PRO A 90 -3.53 2.90 -1.00
C PRO A 90 -3.13 3.14 0.46
N GLU A 91 -2.23 2.33 0.97
CA GLU A 91 -1.77 2.39 2.35
C GLU A 91 -0.24 2.38 2.43
N ILE A 92 0.32 3.26 3.26
CA ILE A 92 1.74 3.24 3.62
C ILE A 92 1.89 3.01 5.12
N SER A 93 2.61 1.95 5.47
CA SER A 93 3.10 1.73 6.83
C SER A 93 4.55 2.21 6.92
N GLY A 94 4.81 3.18 7.80
CA GLY A 94 6.16 3.68 8.10
C GLY A 94 7.04 2.59 8.73
N PRO A 95 8.39 2.70 8.63
CA PRO A 95 9.29 1.75 9.25
C PRO A 95 9.24 1.84 10.78
N GLU A 96 9.78 0.84 11.44
CA GLU A 96 9.94 0.82 12.88
C GLU A 96 10.89 1.93 13.36
N CYS A 97 10.39 2.80 14.23
CA CYS A 97 11.11 3.94 14.78
C CYS A 97 11.31 3.79 16.29
N THR A 98 12.38 4.40 16.81
CA THR A 98 12.71 4.37 18.26
C THR A 98 12.23 5.62 19.03
N ASN A 99 11.72 6.62 18.31
CA ASN A 99 11.26 7.89 18.86
C ASN A 99 10.17 8.52 17.98
N ALA A 100 9.34 9.37 18.57
CA ALA A 100 8.19 9.98 17.89
C ALA A 100 8.58 10.96 16.77
N LEU A 101 9.76 11.60 16.85
CA LEU A 101 10.20 12.52 15.80
C LEU A 101 10.48 11.78 14.50
N ASP A 102 11.13 10.63 14.56
CA ASP A 102 11.38 9.80 13.39
C ASP A 102 10.07 9.23 12.81
N VAL A 103 9.11 8.84 13.67
CA VAL A 103 7.77 8.44 13.22
C VAL A 103 7.12 9.53 12.36
N VAL A 104 7.11 10.79 12.83
CA VAL A 104 6.52 11.91 12.10
C VAL A 104 7.28 12.20 10.80
N ARG A 105 8.61 12.06 10.79
CA ARG A 105 9.41 12.24 9.57
C ARG A 105 9.06 11.20 8.50
N TYR A 106 8.90 9.94 8.89
CA TYR A 106 8.52 8.89 7.95
C TYR A 106 7.05 8.99 7.52
N ASP A 107 6.15 9.41 8.40
CA ASP A 107 4.76 9.73 8.05
C ASP A 107 4.68 10.88 7.02
N GLN A 108 5.50 11.92 7.19
CA GLN A 108 5.61 12.99 6.18
C GLN A 108 6.25 12.50 4.87
N ALA A 109 7.22 11.58 4.95
CA ALA A 109 7.81 10.96 3.76
C ALA A 109 6.79 10.11 3.00
N ALA A 110 5.85 9.46 3.70
CA ALA A 110 4.76 8.70 3.10
C ALA A 110 3.85 9.59 2.24
N ASP A 111 3.52 10.80 2.72
CA ASP A 111 2.74 11.77 1.95
C ASP A 111 3.45 12.16 0.63
N GLU A 112 4.78 12.36 0.68
CA GLU A 112 5.57 12.68 -0.51
C GLU A 112 5.69 11.50 -1.47
N ILE A 113 5.80 10.27 -0.96
CA ILE A 113 5.76 9.04 -1.76
C ILE A 113 4.42 8.97 -2.50
N LEU A 114 3.30 9.09 -1.79
CA LEU A 114 1.97 9.08 -2.39
C LEU A 114 1.78 10.19 -3.43
N ARG A 115 2.27 11.40 -3.14
CA ARG A 115 2.21 12.53 -4.08
C ARG A 115 2.94 12.20 -5.39
N ARG A 116 4.14 11.61 -5.33
CA ARG A 116 4.88 11.16 -6.51
C ARG A 116 4.16 10.04 -7.24
N SER A 117 3.61 9.07 -6.52
CA SER A 117 2.79 7.99 -7.07
C SER A 117 1.61 8.56 -7.88
N LEU A 118 0.91 9.55 -7.33
CA LEU A 118 -0.20 10.24 -7.99
C LEU A 118 0.27 11.01 -9.23
N ASP A 119 1.41 11.70 -9.17
CA ASP A 119 1.95 12.42 -10.33
C ASP A 119 2.25 11.44 -11.49
N ILE A 120 2.91 10.32 -11.18
CA ILE A 120 3.24 9.29 -12.17
C ILE A 120 1.97 8.64 -12.72
N ALA A 121 1.06 8.20 -11.86
CA ALA A 121 -0.20 7.57 -12.27
C ALA A 121 -1.06 8.50 -13.13
N ASN A 122 -1.23 9.76 -12.70
CA ASN A 122 -2.02 10.74 -13.45
C ASN A 122 -1.40 11.11 -14.79
N SER A 123 -0.07 11.05 -14.95
CA SER A 123 0.58 11.32 -16.24
C SER A 123 0.24 10.30 -17.33
N GLN A 124 -0.25 9.12 -16.93
CA GLN A 124 -0.60 8.01 -17.82
C GLN A 124 -2.11 7.92 -18.09
N LEU A 125 -2.93 8.73 -17.42
CA LEU A 125 -4.38 8.69 -17.56
C LEU A 125 -4.87 9.46 -18.79
N PRO A 126 -6.03 9.07 -19.36
CA PRO A 126 -6.67 9.82 -20.44
C PRO A 126 -6.99 11.26 -20.04
N HIS A 127 -7.08 12.15 -21.03
CA HIS A 127 -7.45 13.54 -20.79
C HIS A 127 -8.81 13.64 -20.10
N GLY A 128 -8.88 14.41 -19.00
CA GLY A 128 -10.10 14.63 -18.23
C GLY A 128 -10.32 13.65 -17.08
N VAL A 129 -9.47 12.61 -16.97
CA VAL A 129 -9.44 11.71 -15.82
C VAL A 129 -8.35 12.15 -14.86
N ARG A 130 -8.64 12.12 -13.56
CA ARG A 130 -7.64 12.40 -12.52
C ARG A 130 -7.93 11.62 -11.26
N ILE A 131 -6.91 10.98 -10.71
CA ILE A 131 -6.94 10.37 -9.38
C ILE A 131 -6.45 11.40 -8.35
N VAL A 132 -7.21 11.54 -7.28
CA VAL A 132 -6.85 12.36 -6.11
C VAL A 132 -6.88 11.48 -4.86
N ALA A 133 -6.04 11.81 -3.88
CA ALA A 133 -6.03 11.14 -2.60
C ALA A 133 -6.10 12.14 -1.45
N HIS A 134 -6.61 11.68 -0.31
CA HIS A 134 -6.83 12.46 0.90
C HIS A 134 -6.24 11.72 2.10
N LYS A 135 -5.45 12.43 2.91
CA LYS A 135 -5.04 11.96 4.24
C LYS A 135 -6.10 12.36 5.25
N ASN A 136 -7.14 11.55 5.36
CA ASN A 136 -8.29 11.73 6.23
C ASN A 136 -8.89 10.36 6.58
N ASN A 137 -9.99 10.35 7.35
CA ASN A 137 -10.72 9.14 7.70
C ASN A 137 -12.22 9.21 7.36
N SER A 138 -12.69 10.31 6.76
CA SER A 138 -14.08 10.53 6.30
C SER A 138 -14.14 11.69 5.32
#